data_AF-A0A850SWI5-F1
#
_entry.id   AF-A0A850SWI5-F1
#
_cell.length_a   1.000
_cell.length_b   1.000
_cell.length_c   1.000
_cell.angle_alpha   90.00
_cell.angle_beta   90.00
_cell.angle_gamma   90.00
#
_symmetry.space_group_name_H-M   'P 1'
#
loop_
_entity.id
_entity.type
_entity.pdbx_description
1 polymer ?
#
loop_
_entity_poly.entity_id
_entity_poly.type
_entity_poly.pdbx_seq_one_letter_code
_entity_poly.pdbx_strand_id
1 'polypeptide(L)'
;MVRILLAALAAAFATGLLWLASGSASRAAEPVPKTAPDGLATAVFAGGCFWCAEADFDKLDGVRDVVSGYSGGLMKNPTYEDHEGHLEAVQVTYDPRVVAYRTLVDYHLRHIDPF
;
A
#
# COMPACT_ATOMS: atom_id res chain seq x y z
N MET A 1 10.00 -54.87 25.06
CA MET A 1 9.82 -53.84 24.01
C MET A 1 8.90 -52.65 24.41
N VAL A 2 8.73 -52.34 25.71
CA VAL A 2 7.85 -51.23 26.18
C VAL A 2 8.62 -50.11 26.90
N ARG A 3 9.96 -50.17 26.99
CA ARG A 3 10.76 -49.16 27.70
C ARG A 3 11.54 -48.20 26.78
N ILE A 4 11.54 -48.43 25.47
CA ILE A 4 12.19 -47.53 24.49
C ILE A 4 11.21 -46.46 23.96
N LEU A 5 9.90 -46.65 24.15
CA LEU A 5 8.86 -45.70 23.71
C LEU A 5 8.68 -44.47 24.62
N LEU A 6 9.25 -44.45 25.83
CA LEU A 6 9.05 -43.36 26.79
C LEU A 6 10.08 -42.23 26.69
N ALA A 7 11.23 -42.45 26.05
CA ALA A 7 12.27 -41.41 25.94
C ALA A 7 12.06 -40.44 24.76
N ALA A 8 11.25 -40.81 23.76
CA ALA A 8 11.01 -39.97 22.60
C ALA A 8 9.95 -38.86 22.82
N LEU A 9 9.16 -38.93 23.91
CA LEU A 9 8.11 -37.95 24.18
C LEU A 9 8.58 -36.69 24.90
N ALA A 10 9.75 -36.69 25.55
CA ALA A 10 10.23 -35.53 26.31
C ALA A 10 10.98 -34.49 25.46
N ALA A 11 11.53 -34.88 24.30
CA ALA A 11 12.30 -33.98 23.44
C ALA A 11 11.43 -33.14 22.47
N ALA A 12 10.17 -33.55 22.24
CA ALA A 12 9.27 -32.85 21.31
C ALA A 12 8.56 -31.62 21.92
N PHE A 13 8.59 -31.46 23.25
CA PHE A 13 7.89 -30.35 23.92
C PHE A 13 8.74 -29.09 24.09
N ALA A 14 10.08 -29.20 24.11
CA ALA A 14 10.96 -28.03 24.25
C ALA A 14 11.19 -27.29 22.92
N THR A 15 11.06 -27.96 21.78
CA THR A 15 11.24 -27.35 20.45
C THR A 15 9.95 -26.78 19.87
N GLY A 16 8.78 -27.30 20.25
CA GLY A 16 7.48 -26.76 19.83
C GLY A 16 7.15 -25.40 20.45
N LEU A 17 7.63 -25.13 21.67
CA LEU A 17 7.36 -23.88 22.38
C LEU A 17 8.14 -22.67 21.82
N LEU A 18 9.22 -22.92 21.08
CA LEU A 18 10.04 -21.85 20.49
C LEU A 18 9.48 -21.35 19.13
N TRP A 19 8.61 -22.12 18.48
CA TRP A 19 8.01 -21.75 17.19
C TRP A 19 6.73 -20.91 17.30
N LEU A 20 6.11 -20.86 18.49
CA LEU A 20 4.92 -20.03 18.75
C LEU A 20 5.24 -18.54 18.97
N ALA A 21 6.51 -18.17 19.13
CA ALA A 21 6.92 -16.77 19.32
C ALA A 21 7.22 -16.04 18.00
N SER A 22 7.23 -16.73 16.86
CA SER A 22 7.40 -16.13 15.54
C SER A 22 6.06 -15.81 14.88
N GLY A 23 5.12 -15.28 15.65
CA GLY A 23 3.95 -14.64 15.06
C GLY A 23 4.45 -13.48 14.20
N SER A 24 4.28 -13.59 12.88
CA SER A 24 4.48 -12.46 11.97
C SER A 24 3.58 -11.33 12.44
N ALA A 25 4.16 -10.39 13.17
CA ALA A 25 3.53 -9.11 13.40
C ALA A 25 3.23 -8.54 12.02
N SER A 26 1.93 -8.46 11.69
CA SER A 26 1.48 -7.72 10.52
C SER A 26 2.10 -6.33 10.63
N ARG A 27 3.00 -6.01 9.71
CA ARG A 27 3.64 -4.70 9.68
C ARG A 27 2.50 -3.73 9.41
N ALA A 28 2.06 -3.00 10.45
CA ALA A 28 1.13 -1.90 10.28
C ALA A 28 1.65 -1.06 9.10
N ALA A 29 0.79 -0.80 8.12
CA ALA A 29 1.17 -0.01 6.95
C ALA A 29 1.85 1.28 7.45
N GLU A 30 3.13 1.44 7.12
CA GLU A 30 3.84 2.64 7.52
C GLU A 30 3.13 3.84 6.89
N PRO A 31 2.91 4.93 7.65
CA PRO A 31 2.26 6.11 7.10
C PRO A 31 3.07 6.58 5.90
N VAL A 32 2.43 6.57 4.73
CA VAL A 32 3.05 7.05 3.49
C VAL A 32 3.60 8.46 3.75
N PRO A 33 4.90 8.71 3.51
CA PRO A 33 5.51 10.01 3.78
C PRO A 33 4.71 11.11 3.09
N LYS A 34 4.20 12.06 3.88
CA LYS A 34 3.46 13.23 3.34
C LYS A 34 4.33 14.17 2.51
N THR A 35 5.65 13.98 2.54
CA THR A 35 6.62 14.81 1.83
C THR A 35 7.48 13.88 0.98
N ALA A 36 7.51 14.15 -0.33
CA ALA A 36 8.38 13.44 -1.25
C ALA A 36 9.87 13.74 -0.95
N PRO A 37 10.81 12.90 -1.43
CA PRO A 37 12.25 13.17 -1.36
C PRO A 37 12.63 14.57 -1.85
N ASP A 38 13.77 15.10 -1.41
CA ASP A 38 14.20 16.48 -1.69
C ASP A 38 13.98 16.90 -3.17
N GLY A 39 13.09 17.89 -3.36
CA GLY A 39 12.76 18.46 -4.67
C GLY A 39 11.63 17.78 -5.43
N LEU A 40 11.05 16.70 -4.92
CA LEU A 40 9.84 16.05 -5.46
C LEU A 40 8.58 16.59 -4.78
N ALA A 41 7.42 16.35 -5.39
CA ALA A 41 6.10 16.71 -4.88
C ALA A 41 5.15 15.51 -4.95
N THR A 42 4.06 15.55 -4.16
CA THR A 42 3.00 14.54 -4.17
C THR A 42 1.66 15.13 -4.60
N ALA A 43 0.87 14.34 -5.30
CA ALA A 43 -0.53 14.60 -5.63
C ALA A 43 -1.37 13.35 -5.38
N VAL A 44 -2.63 13.53 -4.99
CA VAL A 44 -3.57 12.41 -4.81
C VAL A 44 -4.73 12.59 -5.77
N PHE A 45 -5.04 11.54 -6.53
CA PHE A 45 -6.14 11.51 -7.49
C PHE A 45 -7.08 10.33 -7.18
N ALA A 46 -8.38 10.56 -7.39
CA ALA A 46 -9.42 9.55 -7.30
C ALA A 46 -10.42 9.79 -8.45
N GLY A 47 -11.00 8.73 -9.00
CA GLY A 47 -11.92 8.84 -10.14
C GLY A 47 -12.24 7.54 -10.87
N GLY A 48 -12.05 6.38 -10.25
CA GLY A 48 -12.26 5.07 -10.88
C GLY A 48 -11.40 4.00 -10.22
N CYS A 49 -11.17 2.90 -10.93
CA CYS A 49 -10.32 1.82 -10.44
C CYS A 49 -8.85 2.28 -10.32
N PHE A 50 -8.26 2.13 -9.13
CA PHE A 50 -6.88 2.53 -8.87
C PHE A 50 -5.83 1.78 -9.71
N TRP A 51 -6.10 0.55 -10.18
CA TRP A 51 -5.18 -0.22 -11.01
C TRP A 51 -4.98 0.44 -12.37
N CYS A 52 -6.07 0.96 -12.94
CA CYS A 52 -6.02 1.71 -14.19
C CYS A 52 -5.27 3.03 -13.98
N ALA A 53 -5.63 3.78 -12.93
CA ALA A 53 -5.00 5.05 -12.64
C ALA A 53 -3.49 4.92 -12.37
N GLU A 54 -3.09 3.92 -11.56
CA GLU A 54 -1.68 3.64 -11.27
C GLU A 54 -0.91 3.34 -12.55
N ALA A 55 -1.42 2.39 -13.35
CA ALA A 55 -0.80 2.00 -14.61
C ALA A 55 -0.72 3.15 -15.64
N ASP A 56 -1.63 4.12 -15.58
CA ASP A 56 -1.62 5.27 -16.48
C ASP A 56 -0.61 6.33 -16.02
N PHE A 57 -0.59 6.70 -14.74
CA PHE A 57 0.37 7.67 -14.20
C PHE A 57 1.83 7.18 -14.21
N ASP A 58 2.07 5.89 -13.97
CA ASP A 58 3.42 5.31 -13.85
C ASP A 58 4.26 5.49 -15.14
N LYS A 59 3.59 5.71 -16.28
CA LYS A 59 4.22 5.90 -17.60
C LYS A 59 4.61 7.35 -17.90
N LEU A 60 4.21 8.32 -17.06
CA LEU A 60 4.41 9.73 -17.37
C LEU A 60 5.82 10.22 -17.04
N ASP A 61 6.43 10.93 -17.99
CA ASP A 61 7.70 11.61 -17.75
C ASP A 61 7.61 12.57 -16.56
N GLY A 62 8.54 12.42 -15.62
CA GLY A 62 8.57 13.21 -14.39
C GLY A 62 7.81 12.59 -13.22
N VAL A 63 6.96 11.58 -13.44
CA VAL A 63 6.45 10.73 -12.34
C VAL A 63 7.58 9.80 -11.88
N ARG A 64 7.68 9.62 -10.56
CA ARG A 64 8.74 8.84 -9.90
C ARG A 64 8.21 7.59 -9.21
N ASP A 65 6.99 7.67 -8.70
CA ASP A 65 6.33 6.57 -8.01
C ASP A 65 4.81 6.82 -8.01
N VAL A 66 4.04 5.73 -8.05
CA VAL A 66 2.58 5.77 -7.95
C VAL A 66 2.12 4.64 -7.06
N VAL A 67 1.41 4.99 -5.98
CA VAL A 67 0.96 4.02 -4.97
C VAL A 67 -0.57 4.02 -4.91
N SER A 68 -1.18 2.87 -5.23
CA SER A 68 -2.60 2.62 -5.00
C SER A 68 -2.96 2.55 -3.51
N GLY A 69 -4.13 3.10 -3.15
CA GLY A 69 -4.68 3.03 -1.80
C GLY A 69 -6.09 3.61 -1.70
N TYR A 70 -6.49 3.98 -0.47
CA TYR A 70 -7.82 4.49 -0.17
C TYR A 70 -7.74 5.83 0.58
N SER A 71 -8.52 6.83 0.15
CA SER A 71 -8.48 8.18 0.73
C SER A 71 -9.86 8.85 0.71
N GLY A 72 -10.01 9.95 1.47
CA GLY A 72 -11.24 10.76 1.52
C GLY A 72 -12.26 10.37 2.60
N GLY A 73 -12.16 9.17 3.17
CA GLY A 73 -13.01 8.70 4.27
C GLY A 73 -12.47 9.00 5.67
N LEU A 74 -13.22 8.56 6.69
CA LEU A 74 -12.88 8.74 8.11
C LEU A 74 -12.38 7.46 8.79
N MET A 75 -12.55 6.30 8.14
CA MET A 75 -12.11 5.00 8.65
C MET A 75 -10.58 4.98 8.78
N LYS A 76 -10.07 4.36 9.85
CA LYS A 76 -8.62 4.17 10.01
C LYS A 76 -8.20 2.84 9.40
N ASN A 77 -7.07 2.85 8.70
CA ASN A 77 -6.44 1.67 8.11
C ASN A 77 -7.39 0.84 7.22
N PRO A 78 -8.00 1.46 6.19
CA PRO A 78 -8.89 0.76 5.27
C PRO A 78 -8.18 -0.40 4.56
N THR A 79 -8.92 -1.46 4.22
CA THR A 79 -8.46 -2.60 3.42
C THR A 79 -9.24 -2.71 2.12
N TYR A 80 -8.83 -3.63 1.25
CA TYR A 80 -9.56 -3.91 0.02
C TYR A 80 -10.99 -4.39 0.28
N GLU A 81 -11.19 -5.20 1.33
CA GLU A 81 -12.48 -5.73 1.73
C GLU A 81 -13.35 -4.71 2.50
N ASP A 82 -12.72 -3.76 3.20
CA ASP A 82 -13.42 -2.77 4.03
C ASP A 82 -12.77 -1.40 3.96
N HIS A 83 -13.38 -0.50 3.19
CA HIS A 83 -12.94 0.88 2.97
C HIS A 83 -14.13 1.83 2.88
N GLU A 84 -15.17 1.61 3.69
CA GLU A 84 -16.39 2.41 3.67
C GLU A 84 -16.09 3.92 3.80
N GLY A 85 -16.66 4.70 2.89
CA GLY A 85 -16.49 6.16 2.83
C GLY A 85 -15.15 6.62 2.24
N HIS A 86 -14.20 5.72 1.96
CA HIS A 86 -13.03 6.05 1.15
C HIS A 86 -13.30 5.80 -0.34
N LEU A 87 -12.54 6.49 -1.18
CA LEU A 87 -12.43 6.23 -2.61
C LEU A 87 -11.12 5.50 -2.88
N GLU A 88 -11.13 4.61 -3.87
CA GLU A 88 -9.91 4.17 -4.53
C GLU A 88 -9.16 5.38 -5.09
N ALA A 89 -7.89 5.50 -4.71
CA ALA A 89 -7.05 6.64 -5.03
C ALA A 89 -5.61 6.22 -5.29
N VAL A 90 -4.89 7.05 -6.01
CA VAL A 90 -3.44 6.91 -6.22
C VAL A 90 -2.71 8.11 -5.64
N GLN A 91 -1.60 7.88 -4.94
CA GLN A 91 -0.63 8.91 -4.60
C GLN A 91 0.46 8.92 -5.68
N VAL A 92 0.57 10.03 -6.39
CA VAL A 92 1.57 10.25 -7.44
C VAL A 92 2.70 11.09 -6.87
N THR A 93 3.90 10.53 -6.82
CA THR A 93 5.14 11.27 -6.52
C THR A 93 5.79 11.71 -7.83
N TYR A 94 6.06 13.00 -7.99
CA TYR A 94 6.56 13.56 -9.25
C TYR A 94 7.62 14.64 -9.05
N ASP A 95 8.42 14.88 -10.08
CA ASP A 95 9.41 15.96 -10.15
C ASP A 95 8.76 17.21 -10.77
N PRO A 96 8.49 18.27 -9.99
CA PRO A 96 7.85 19.49 -10.49
C PRO A 96 8.71 20.27 -11.50
N ARG A 97 9.99 19.91 -11.66
CA ARG A 97 10.88 20.50 -12.68
C ARG A 97 10.70 19.82 -14.05
N VAL A 98 10.06 18.65 -14.09
CA VAL A 98 9.81 17.87 -15.32
C VAL A 98 8.33 17.92 -15.69
N VAL A 99 7.43 17.74 -14.72
CA VAL A 99 5.98 17.77 -14.93
C VAL A 99 5.27 18.65 -13.91
N ALA A 100 4.43 19.57 -14.38
CA ALA A 100 3.66 20.45 -13.49
C ALA A 100 2.42 19.72 -12.94
N TYR A 101 1.99 20.10 -11.73
CA TYR A 101 0.74 19.59 -11.13
C TYR A 101 -0.46 19.75 -12.07
N ARG A 102 -0.54 20.90 -12.77
CA ARG A 102 -1.62 21.17 -13.72
C ARG A 102 -1.68 20.13 -14.84
N THR A 103 -0.52 19.68 -15.34
CA THR A 103 -0.43 18.63 -16.35
C THR A 103 -0.98 17.31 -15.83
N LEU A 104 -0.71 16.96 -14.57
CA LEU A 104 -1.26 15.75 -13.94
C LEU A 104 -2.78 15.83 -13.79
N VAL A 105 -3.32 17.00 -13.42
CA VAL A 105 -4.77 17.23 -13.36
C VAL A 105 -5.42 17.12 -14.74
N ASP A 106 -4.86 17.79 -15.75
CA ASP A 106 -5.39 17.75 -17.11
C ASP A 106 -5.28 16.34 -17.71
N TYR A 107 -4.25 15.57 -17.34
CA TYR A 107 -4.12 14.15 -17.69
C TYR A 107 -5.22 13.32 -17.03
N HIS A 108 -5.40 13.44 -15.71
CA HIS A 108 -6.44 12.72 -14.95
C HIS A 108 -7.84 12.92 -15.55
N LEU A 109 -8.22 14.17 -15.79
CA LEU A 109 -9.55 14.54 -16.30
C LEU A 109 -9.83 14.06 -17.74
N ARG A 110 -8.82 13.58 -18.47
CA ARG A 110 -9.00 12.93 -19.78
C ARG A 110 -9.22 11.43 -19.69
N HIS A 111 -8.92 10.81 -18.54
CA HIS A 111 -8.99 9.36 -18.33
C HIS A 111 -10.19 8.95 -17.46
N ILE A 112 -10.93 9.91 -16.92
CA ILE A 112 -12.10 9.67 -16.06
C ILE A 112 -13.29 10.51 -16.51
N ASP A 113 -14.50 10.03 -16.23
CA ASP A 113 -15.72 10.84 -16.33
C ASP A 113 -16.00 11.48 -14.95
N PRO A 114 -15.99 12.83 -14.84
CA PRO A 114 -16.16 13.50 -13.55
C PRO A 114 -17.63 13.83 -13.19
N PHE A 115 -18.62 13.41 -13.99
CA PHE A 115 -20.06 13.71 -13.77
C PHE A 115 -20.93 12.44 -13.71
#